data_AF-A0A970YRM0-F1
#
_entry.id   AF-A0A970YRM0-F1
#
_cell.length_a   1.000
_cell.length_b   1.000
_cell.length_c   1.000
_cell.angle_alpha   90.00
_cell.angle_beta   90.00
_cell.angle_gamma   90.00
#
_symmetry.space_group_name_H-M   'P 1'
#
loop_
_entity.id
_entity.type
_entity.pdbx_description
1 polymer ?
#
loop_
_entity_poly.entity_id
_entity_poly.type
_entity_poly.pdbx_seq_one_letter_code
_entity_poly.pdbx_strand_id
1 'polypeptide(L)'
;QDIVENSQISEEFLAESDFYIRSNESIFVLHPEWIAMRSSSIRRGDWIDIYESGSFDKIGSYRVAFVKDANELEVTDGEGAEGSNALDRTVSTSLISHIEIIADMKEYEKIARLAGNNETGLLLVQRQVIKE
;
A
#
# COMPACT_ATOMS: atom_id res chain seq x y z
N GLN A 1 -19.20 -17.59 11.27
CA GLN A 1 -20.58 -17.17 10.97
C GLN A 1 -21.10 -18.15 9.93
N ASP A 2 -22.29 -18.71 10.13
CA ASP A 2 -22.87 -19.67 9.19
C ASP A 2 -23.71 -18.94 8.14
N ILE A 3 -23.51 -19.28 6.86
CA ILE A 3 -24.30 -18.75 5.74
C ILE A 3 -25.56 -19.61 5.61
N VAL A 4 -26.72 -18.96 5.60
CA VAL A 4 -28.03 -19.65 5.55
C VAL A 4 -28.36 -20.08 4.12
N GLU A 5 -28.94 -21.27 3.94
CA GLU A 5 -29.30 -21.84 2.64
C GLU A 5 -30.28 -20.92 1.87
N ASN A 6 -29.98 -20.64 0.59
CA ASN A 6 -30.66 -19.69 -0.31
C ASN A 6 -30.39 -18.18 -0.06
N SER A 7 -29.36 -17.83 0.70
CA SER A 7 -28.88 -16.44 0.77
C SER A 7 -28.22 -16.04 -0.54
N GLN A 8 -28.64 -14.93 -1.14
CA GLN A 8 -27.91 -14.34 -2.27
C GLN A 8 -26.66 -13.66 -1.72
N ILE A 9 -25.50 -14.28 -1.97
CA ILE A 9 -24.20 -13.71 -1.61
C ILE A 9 -23.89 -12.63 -2.66
N SER A 10 -23.72 -11.38 -2.24
CA SER A 10 -23.28 -10.33 -3.16
C SER A 10 -21.80 -10.48 -3.48
N GLU A 11 -21.37 -9.99 -4.64
CA GLU A 11 -19.96 -10.03 -5.03
C GLU A 11 -19.11 -9.21 -4.04
N GLU A 12 -19.65 -8.14 -3.45
CA GLU A 12 -19.00 -7.39 -2.36
C GLU A 12 -18.75 -8.25 -1.10
N PHE A 13 -19.66 -9.16 -0.74
CA PHE A 13 -19.49 -10.04 0.43
C PHE A 13 -18.37 -11.08 0.24
N LEU A 14 -18.01 -11.40 -1.02
CA LEU A 14 -16.89 -12.29 -1.35
C LEU A 14 -15.61 -11.51 -1.65
N ALA A 15 -15.69 -10.26 -2.12
CA ALA A 15 -14.56 -9.43 -2.50
C ALA A 15 -13.83 -8.76 -1.32
N GLU A 16 -14.48 -8.64 -0.15
CA GLU A 16 -13.90 -8.01 1.06
C GLU A 16 -12.87 -8.89 1.82
N SER A 17 -12.48 -10.05 1.29
CA SER A 17 -11.62 -10.99 2.03
C SER A 17 -10.15 -10.61 2.13
N ASP A 18 -9.63 -9.63 1.37
CA ASP A 18 -8.18 -9.48 1.20
C ASP A 18 -7.59 -8.16 1.74
N PHE A 19 -8.44 -7.24 2.23
CA PHE A 19 -8.02 -5.94 2.75
C PHE A 19 -8.48 -5.72 4.19
N TYR A 20 -8.04 -6.59 5.10
CA TYR A 20 -8.28 -6.47 6.53
C TYR A 20 -6.96 -6.51 7.32
N ILE A 21 -6.97 -5.95 8.53
CA ILE A 21 -5.84 -5.98 9.46
C ILE A 21 -5.96 -7.24 10.33
N ARG A 22 -4.93 -8.07 10.40
CA ARG A 22 -4.88 -9.23 11.30
C ARG A 22 -4.63 -8.80 12.74
N SER A 23 -4.87 -9.70 13.70
CA SER A 23 -4.79 -9.40 15.15
C SER A 23 -3.43 -8.89 15.65
N ASN A 24 -2.35 -9.09 14.90
CA ASN A 24 -0.99 -8.64 15.21
C ASN A 24 -0.47 -7.54 14.27
N GLU A 25 -1.29 -7.10 13.33
CA GLU A 25 -0.95 -6.06 12.37
C GLU A 25 -1.53 -4.72 12.83
N SER A 26 -0.90 -3.65 12.36
CA SER A 26 -1.35 -2.27 12.53
C SER A 26 -1.07 -1.50 11.25
N ILE A 27 -1.65 -0.30 11.17
CA ILE A 27 -1.33 0.65 10.11
C ILE A 27 -0.19 1.52 10.59
N PHE A 28 0.87 1.59 9.78
CA PHE A 28 2.04 2.39 10.07
C PHE A 28 2.35 3.38 8.95
N VAL A 29 2.69 4.60 9.34
CA VAL A 29 3.13 5.65 8.41
C VAL A 29 4.56 5.34 7.97
N LEU A 30 4.78 5.31 6.66
CA LEU A 30 6.11 5.50 6.09
C LEU A 30 6.37 7.00 6.03
N HIS A 31 7.25 7.44 6.91
CA HIS A 31 7.65 8.83 7.03
C HIS A 31 8.16 9.37 5.67
N PRO A 32 7.65 10.50 5.17
CA PRO A 32 8.03 11.03 3.85
C PRO A 32 9.53 11.21 3.68
N GLU A 33 10.23 11.61 4.74
CA GLU A 33 11.68 11.79 4.76
C GLU A 33 12.47 10.47 4.58
N TRP A 34 11.83 9.32 4.80
CA TRP A 34 12.44 8.02 4.50
C TRP A 34 12.30 7.65 3.03
N ILE A 35 11.41 8.28 2.26
CA ILE A 35 11.05 7.85 0.90
C ILE A 35 11.90 8.60 -0.12
N ALA A 36 12.92 7.94 -0.66
CA ALA A 36 13.74 8.50 -1.73
C ALA A 36 13.04 8.44 -3.09
N MET A 37 12.30 7.36 -3.33
CA MET A 37 11.52 7.18 -4.56
C MET A 37 10.29 6.31 -4.29
N ARG A 38 9.22 6.58 -5.03
CA ARG A 38 8.00 5.76 -5.04
C ARG A 38 7.41 5.72 -6.44
N SER A 39 6.76 4.60 -6.79
CA SER A 39 5.89 4.55 -7.97
C SER A 39 4.72 5.54 -7.80
N SER A 40 4.46 6.37 -8.81
CA SER A 40 3.43 7.42 -8.75
C SER A 40 1.99 6.90 -8.77
N SER A 41 1.81 5.67 -9.25
CA SER A 41 0.53 4.96 -9.40
C SER A 41 0.09 4.22 -8.14
N ILE A 42 0.85 4.31 -7.04
CA ILE A 42 0.48 3.64 -5.77
C ILE A 42 -0.84 4.22 -5.26
N ARG A 43 -1.77 3.32 -4.94
CA ARG A 43 -3.08 3.58 -4.33
C ARG A 43 -3.30 2.65 -3.14
N ARG A 44 -4.31 2.99 -2.35
CA ARG A 44 -4.85 2.11 -1.32
C ARG A 44 -5.16 0.74 -1.91
N GLY A 45 -4.82 -0.32 -1.18
CA GLY A 45 -5.01 -1.67 -1.66
C GLY A 45 -4.03 -2.10 -2.74
N ASP A 46 -2.90 -1.41 -2.92
CA ASP A 46 -1.80 -1.99 -3.70
C ASP A 46 -0.87 -2.83 -2.84
N TRP A 47 -0.14 -3.73 -3.48
CA TRP A 47 1.07 -4.32 -2.90
C TRP A 47 2.29 -3.50 -3.33
N ILE A 48 3.15 -3.19 -2.37
CA ILE A 48 4.44 -2.56 -2.64
C ILE A 48 5.57 -3.42 -2.07
N ASP A 49 6.68 -3.45 -2.78
CA ASP A 49 7.94 -3.95 -2.29
C ASP A 49 8.78 -2.76 -1.81
N ILE A 50 9.27 -2.84 -0.58
CA ILE A 50 10.14 -1.80 0.00
C ILE A 50 11.58 -2.30 -0.07
N TYR A 51 12.45 -1.48 -0.64
CA TYR A 51 13.88 -1.73 -0.76
C TYR A 51 14.69 -0.63 -0.08
N GLU A 52 15.89 -0.97 0.34
CA GLU A 52 16.91 0.00 0.68
C GLU A 52 17.47 0.66 -0.59
N SER A 53 17.55 1.98 -0.67
CA SER A 53 17.94 2.68 -1.91
C SER A 53 19.41 2.51 -2.30
N GLY A 54 20.30 2.28 -1.34
CA GLY A 54 21.74 2.17 -1.59
C GLY A 54 22.16 0.79 -2.08
N SER A 55 21.62 -0.28 -1.47
CA SER A 55 21.96 -1.67 -1.77
C SER A 55 20.98 -2.34 -2.74
N PHE A 56 19.76 -1.79 -2.88
CA PHE A 56 18.62 -2.45 -3.52
C PHE A 56 18.21 -3.77 -2.83
N ASP A 57 18.56 -3.95 -1.56
CA ASP A 57 18.11 -5.09 -0.77
C ASP A 57 16.64 -4.95 -0.41
N LYS A 58 15.86 -6.01 -0.66
CA LYS A 58 14.44 -6.05 -0.35
C LYS A 58 14.21 -6.17 1.16
N ILE A 59 13.50 -5.20 1.72
CA ILE A 59 13.12 -5.18 3.14
C ILE A 59 11.89 -6.06 3.38
N GLY A 60 10.88 -5.94 2.53
CA GLY A 60 9.63 -6.70 2.63
C GLY A 60 8.60 -6.33 1.56
N SER A 61 7.45 -6.98 1.61
CA SER A 61 6.28 -6.72 0.75
C SER A 61 5.10 -6.37 1.63
N TYR A 62 4.44 -5.25 1.37
CA TYR A 62 3.41 -4.72 2.25
C TYR A 62 2.17 -4.27 1.48
N ARG A 63 1.01 -4.43 2.12
CA ARG A 63 -0.25 -3.91 1.62
C ARG A 63 -0.37 -2.43 1.99
N VAL A 64 -0.73 -1.58 1.03
CA VAL A 64 -0.91 -0.15 1.26
C VAL A 64 -2.28 0.11 1.88
N ALA A 65 -2.29 0.59 3.12
CA ALA A 65 -3.48 0.96 3.87
C ALA A 65 -4.10 2.26 3.32
N PHE A 66 -3.26 3.29 3.18
CA PHE A 66 -3.67 4.61 2.72
C PHE A 66 -2.56 5.28 1.91
N VAL A 67 -2.97 6.14 0.99
CA VAL A 67 -2.09 7.04 0.24
C VAL A 67 -2.68 8.43 0.38
N LYS A 68 -1.91 9.41 0.83
CA LYS A 68 -2.41 10.76 1.11
C LYS A 68 -1.55 11.84 0.47
N ASP A 69 -2.15 12.98 0.21
CA ASP A 69 -1.44 14.20 -0.20
C ASP A 69 -0.91 14.99 1.00
N ALA A 70 -0.24 16.11 0.73
CA ALA A 70 0.38 16.95 1.76
C ALA A 70 -0.60 17.59 2.76
N ASN A 71 -1.91 17.52 2.49
CA ASN A 71 -2.98 17.99 3.37
C ASN A 71 -3.66 16.85 4.12
N GLU A 72 -3.06 15.65 4.14
CA GLU A 72 -3.63 14.43 4.74
C GLU A 72 -4.94 13.95 4.08
N LEU A 73 -5.22 14.39 2.85
CA LEU A 73 -6.37 13.92 2.08
C LEU A 73 -6.00 12.68 1.28
N GLU A 74 -6.90 11.69 1.24
CA GLU A 74 -6.67 10.44 0.50
C GLU A 74 -6.52 10.70 -1.01
N VAL A 75 -5.46 10.15 -1.60
CA VAL A 75 -5.23 10.18 -3.05
C VAL A 75 -5.98 9.01 -3.67
N THR A 76 -7.01 9.33 -4.44
CA THR A 76 -7.81 8.37 -5.18
C THR A 76 -7.56 8.52 -6.67
N ASP A 77 -8.09 7.57 -7.44
CA ASP A 77 -8.22 7.75 -8.87
C ASP A 77 -9.30 8.81 -9.16
N GLY A 78 -9.20 9.49 -10.31
CA GLY A 78 -10.20 10.46 -10.75
C GLY A 78 -11.55 9.79 -11.06
N GLU A 79 -12.64 10.58 -11.08
CA GLU A 79 -13.97 10.08 -11.43
C GLU A 79 -13.95 9.31 -12.77
N GLY A 80 -14.40 8.05 -12.76
CA GLY A 80 -14.50 7.20 -13.94
C GLY A 80 -13.33 6.23 -14.20
N ALA A 81 -12.32 6.19 -13.33
CA ALA A 81 -11.20 5.26 -13.45
C ALA A 81 -11.34 4.06 -12.49
N GLU A 82 -12.15 3.06 -12.86
CA GLU A 82 -12.08 1.72 -12.25
C GLU A 82 -10.94 0.92 -12.90
N GLY A 83 -9.69 1.34 -12.63
CA GLY A 83 -8.51 0.67 -13.15
C GLY A 83 -8.02 -0.43 -12.21
N SER A 84 -8.22 -1.69 -12.56
CA SER A 84 -7.63 -2.82 -11.82
C SER A 84 -6.10 -2.90 -11.95
N ASN A 85 -5.53 -2.24 -12.97
CA ASN A 85 -4.10 -2.20 -13.24
C ASN A 85 -3.51 -0.81 -12.96
N ALA A 86 -2.29 -0.79 -12.41
CA ALA A 86 -1.51 0.41 -12.19
C ALA A 86 -1.35 1.31 -13.44
N LEU A 87 -1.28 0.71 -14.63
CA LEU A 87 -1.12 1.45 -15.88
C LEU A 87 -2.40 2.20 -16.31
N ASP A 88 -3.56 1.76 -15.85
CA ASP A 88 -4.84 2.39 -16.18
C ASP A 88 -5.09 3.66 -15.34
N ARG A 89 -4.31 3.84 -14.26
CA ARG A 89 -4.38 4.98 -13.33
C ARG A 89 -3.65 6.19 -13.89
N THR A 90 -4.19 6.73 -14.97
CA THR A 90 -3.62 7.86 -15.71
C THR A 90 -4.02 9.23 -15.13
N VAL A 91 -5.01 9.25 -14.23
CA VAL A 91 -5.52 10.47 -13.59
C VAL A 91 -5.50 10.30 -12.07
N SER A 92 -4.98 11.30 -11.36
CA SER A 92 -4.84 11.34 -9.91
C SER A 92 -5.53 12.58 -9.36
N THR A 93 -6.21 12.48 -8.21
CA THR A 93 -6.80 13.65 -7.55
C THR A 93 -5.73 14.61 -7.00
N SER A 94 -4.56 14.08 -6.64
CA SER A 94 -3.45 14.86 -6.09
C SER A 94 -2.10 14.12 -6.19
N LEU A 95 -1.02 14.77 -5.75
CA LEU A 95 0.31 14.15 -5.65
C LEU A 95 0.42 13.36 -4.34
N ILE A 96 0.97 12.14 -4.43
CA ILE A 96 1.27 11.32 -3.26
C ILE A 96 2.29 12.04 -2.37
N SER A 97 2.00 12.19 -1.09
CA SER A 97 2.90 12.74 -0.06
C SER A 97 3.20 11.72 1.02
N HIS A 98 2.17 11.04 1.54
CA HIS A 98 2.28 10.07 2.61
C HIS A 98 1.77 8.70 2.15
N ILE A 99 2.39 7.64 2.64
CA ILE A 99 1.97 6.26 2.41
C ILE A 99 1.89 5.57 3.77
N GLU A 100 0.79 4.88 4.00
CA GLU A 100 0.59 4.04 5.18
C GLU A 100 0.49 2.58 4.75
N ILE A 101 1.14 1.69 5.49
CA ILE A 101 1.18 0.26 5.19
C ILE A 101 0.59 -0.57 6.33
N ILE A 102 0.08 -1.75 5.98
CA ILE A 102 -0.28 -2.80 6.94
C ILE A 102 0.96 -3.66 7.18
N ALA A 103 1.38 -3.73 8.45
CA ALA A 103 2.53 -4.53 8.88
C ALA A 103 2.38 -4.92 10.35
N ASP A 104 3.18 -5.89 10.82
CA ASP A 104 3.37 -6.08 12.26
C ASP A 104 4.45 -5.14 12.84
N MET A 105 4.52 -5.06 14.17
CA MET A 105 5.49 -4.18 14.84
C MET A 105 6.96 -4.54 14.52
N LYS A 106 7.29 -5.83 14.34
CA LYS A 106 8.67 -6.26 14.06
C LYS A 106 9.09 -5.88 12.65
N GLU A 107 8.17 -6.01 11.70
CA GLU A 107 8.37 -5.59 10.32
C GLU A 107 8.56 -4.07 10.24
N TYR A 108 7.70 -3.31 10.93
CA TYR A 108 7.84 -1.85 10.96
C TYR A 108 9.13 -1.41 11.67
N GLU A 109 9.52 -2.05 12.78
CA GLU A 109 10.80 -1.80 13.44
C GLU A 109 11.99 -2.02 12.49
N LYS A 110 11.94 -3.09 11.67
CA LYS A 110 12.96 -3.35 10.64
C LYS A 110 13.04 -2.20 9.62
N ILE A 111 11.89 -1.71 9.14
CA ILE A 111 11.84 -0.57 8.20
C ILE A 111 12.43 0.67 8.87
N ALA A 112 11.96 1.04 10.06
CA ALA A 112 12.38 2.24 10.77
C ALA A 112 13.90 2.23 11.07
N ARG A 113 14.44 1.06 11.47
CA ARG A 113 15.88 0.90 11.71
C ARG A 113 16.71 1.08 10.45
N LEU A 114 16.27 0.54 9.32
CA LEU A 114 17.01 0.66 8.05
C LEU A 114 16.90 2.07 7.50
N ALA A 115 15.70 2.68 7.53
CA ALA A 115 15.49 4.04 7.09
C ALA A 115 16.25 5.07 7.93
N GLY A 116 16.27 4.92 9.26
CA GLY A 116 16.96 5.85 10.16
C GLY A 116 18.49 5.79 10.10
N ASN A 117 19.06 4.68 9.60
CA ASN A 117 20.51 4.51 9.46
C ASN A 117 21.02 4.80 8.04
N ASN A 118 20.12 4.99 7.07
CA ASN A 118 20.49 5.10 5.66
C ASN A 118 20.24 6.50 5.10
N GLU A 119 21.32 7.16 4.65
CA GLU A 119 21.25 8.48 4.01
C GLU A 119 20.52 8.47 2.65
N THR A 120 20.40 7.30 2.02
CA THR A 120 19.81 7.12 0.68
C THR A 120 18.30 6.85 0.71
N GLY A 121 17.71 6.54 1.87
CA GLY A 121 16.27 6.31 2.02
C GLY A 121 15.75 4.98 1.42
N LEU A 122 14.44 4.92 1.23
CA LEU A 122 13.65 3.77 0.81
C LEU A 122 13.14 3.93 -0.63
N LEU A 123 13.11 2.82 -1.35
CA LEU A 123 12.47 2.71 -2.66
C LEU A 123 11.18 1.90 -2.52
N LEU A 124 10.05 2.51 -2.89
CA LEU A 124 8.73 1.91 -2.79
C LEU A 124 8.27 1.54 -4.20
N VAL A 125 8.36 0.24 -4.52
CA VAL A 125 8.09 -0.27 -5.86
C VAL A 125 6.74 -0.97 -5.87
N GLN A 126 5.82 -0.48 -6.69
CA GLN A 126 4.51 -1.11 -6.84
C GLN A 126 4.65 -2.48 -7.51
N ARG A 127 4.01 -3.49 -6.92
CA ARG A 127 3.98 -4.86 -7.45
C ARG A 127 2.71 -5.05 -8.27
N GLN A 128 2.86 -5.54 -9.51
CA GLN A 128 1.71 -6.04 -10.24
C GLN A 128 1.27 -7.39 -9.67
N VAL A 129 0.00 -7.49 -9.30
CA VAL A 129 -0.63 -8.77 -9.02
C VAL A 129 -1.04 -9.34 -10.37
N ILE A 130 -0.23 -10.27 -10.90
CA ILE A 130 -0.64 -11.07 -12.05
C ILE A 130 -1.76 -12.00 -11.54
N LYS A 131 -3.00 -11.77 -11.97
CA LYS A 131 -4.09 -12.73 -11.77
C LYS A 131 -3.82 -13.89 -12.73
N GLU A 132 -3.46 -15.05 -12.19
CA GLU A 132 -3.46 -16.33 -12.93
C GLU A 132 -4.89 -16.80 -13.22
#